data_AF-A0A3P7P0R1-F1
#
_entry.id   AF-A0A3P7P0R1-F1
#
_cell.length_a   1.000
_cell.length_b   1.000
_cell.length_c   1.000
_cell.angle_alpha   90.00
_cell.angle_beta   90.00
_cell.angle_gamma   90.00
#
_symmetry.space_group_name_H-M   'P 1'
#
loop_
_entity.id
_entity.type
_entity.pdbx_description
1 polymer ?
#
loop_
_entity_poly.entity_id
_entity_poly.type
_entity_poly.pdbx_seq_one_letter_code
_entity_poly.pdbx_strand_id
1 'polypeptide(L)'
;MSDVEFDEGYSGTYICLLCETVNKSADNLFEHLQTQHDWKILPEIDRFKDQYSWITFVNWARSKKPRCWSEFFDLSEDDRQAFLKPTLSEDDVLTIDVESLANRHDSENNELVDMETASSKKTLEQLREENIDLICQLNKCRKLLVETIDGPSSFDYGAGDHAGSFQIDLNGDNSVQLHPFIPPYGGLPTALLALRESISHGAYRNFLQLNAAKLFAGKTVLHLAAGPGLLTMYLASARPKRIFAVEASKDLAMAIRQVAASNEVEKCVEVCEGRVNELQKSSYRGSELDSAHPDDSLVKLNNEKVSLTVLDVPPQGV
;
A
#
# COMPACT_ATOMS: atom_id res chain seq x y z
N MET A 1 -39.63 9.89 -8.49
CA MET A 1 -39.41 8.53 -7.94
C MET A 1 -38.32 7.93 -8.79
N SER A 2 -37.07 8.16 -8.38
CA SER A 2 -35.89 7.57 -8.99
C SER A 2 -35.56 6.33 -8.19
N ASP A 3 -35.48 5.21 -8.89
CA ASP A 3 -35.20 3.90 -8.34
C ASP A 3 -33.89 3.93 -7.54
N VAL A 4 -34.03 3.78 -6.23
CA VAL A 4 -32.92 3.52 -5.32
C VAL A 4 -32.60 2.04 -5.51
N GLU A 5 -31.58 1.75 -6.34
CA GLU A 5 -30.95 0.43 -6.32
C GLU A 5 -30.37 0.24 -4.92
N PHE A 6 -31.07 -0.54 -4.12
CA PHE A 6 -30.55 -1.09 -2.87
C PHE A 6 -29.43 -2.04 -3.29
N ASP A 7 -28.20 -1.63 -3.04
CA ASP A 7 -27.02 -2.48 -3.14
C ASP A 7 -27.19 -3.61 -2.12
N GLU A 8 -27.74 -4.74 -2.56
CA GLU A 8 -27.77 -5.97 -1.78
C GLU A 8 -26.31 -6.38 -1.57
N GLY A 9 -25.80 -6.12 -0.36
CA GLY A 9 -24.42 -6.38 0.01
C GLY A 9 -23.92 -7.74 -0.46
N TYR A 10 -22.67 -7.79 -0.91
CA TYR A 10 -22.01 -8.97 -1.45
C TYR A 10 -22.34 -10.23 -0.63
N SER A 11 -23.13 -11.14 -1.20
CA SER A 11 -23.47 -12.40 -0.57
C SER A 11 -22.31 -13.39 -0.77
N GLY A 12 -21.38 -13.40 0.18
CA GLY A 12 -20.24 -14.32 0.17
C GLY A 12 -20.68 -15.79 0.09
N THR A 13 -19.94 -16.58 -0.67
CA THR A 13 -20.11 -18.02 -0.86
C THR A 13 -19.10 -18.83 -0.04
N TYR A 14 -19.58 -19.45 1.04
CA TYR A 14 -18.72 -20.12 2.01
C TYR A 14 -18.65 -21.63 1.73
N ILE A 15 -17.63 -22.06 0.99
CA ILE A 15 -17.41 -23.47 0.65
C ILE A 15 -16.86 -24.23 1.87
N CYS A 16 -17.43 -25.38 2.20
CA CYS A 16 -16.96 -26.24 3.29
C CYS A 16 -15.46 -26.58 3.17
N LEU A 17 -14.78 -26.70 4.32
CA LEU A 17 -13.34 -27.03 4.39
C LEU A 17 -13.03 -28.48 3.95
N LEU A 18 -14.00 -29.38 4.09
CA LEU A 18 -13.83 -30.83 3.92
C LEU A 18 -14.61 -31.42 2.75
N CYS A 19 -15.70 -30.77 2.33
CA CYS A 19 -16.56 -31.23 1.24
C CYS A 19 -16.94 -30.08 0.29
N GLU A 20 -17.76 -30.37 -0.72
CA GLU A 20 -18.13 -29.42 -1.78
C GLU A 20 -19.40 -28.61 -1.46
N THR A 21 -19.94 -28.71 -0.24
CA THR A 21 -21.13 -27.95 0.17
C THR A 21 -20.83 -26.46 0.24
N VAL A 22 -21.67 -25.66 -0.42
CA VAL A 22 -21.59 -24.19 -0.43
C VAL A 22 -22.66 -23.61 0.48
N ASN A 23 -22.25 -22.71 1.38
CA ASN A 23 -23.12 -22.07 2.35
C ASN A 23 -23.27 -20.58 2.04
N LYS A 24 -24.43 -20.02 2.40
CA LYS A 24 -24.76 -18.61 2.12
C LYS A 24 -24.30 -17.64 3.23
N SER A 25 -23.83 -18.15 4.35
CA SER A 25 -23.31 -17.37 5.48
C SER A 25 -22.26 -18.16 6.24
N ALA A 26 -21.44 -17.45 7.02
CA ALA A 26 -20.46 -18.06 7.92
C ALA A 26 -21.14 -18.96 8.97
N ASP A 27 -22.28 -18.54 9.53
CA ASP A 27 -22.99 -19.33 10.55
C ASP A 27 -23.44 -20.69 9.99
N ASN A 28 -23.98 -20.70 8.76
CA ASN A 28 -24.36 -21.94 8.06
C ASN A 28 -23.15 -22.84 7.80
N LEU A 29 -21.98 -22.26 7.48
CA LEU A 29 -20.73 -23.02 7.33
C LEU A 29 -20.35 -23.69 8.65
N PHE A 30 -20.37 -22.97 9.77
CA PHE A 30 -20.00 -23.54 11.07
C PHE A 30 -21.00 -24.60 11.56
N GLU A 31 -22.31 -24.39 11.35
CA GLU A 31 -23.33 -25.41 11.64
C GLU A 31 -23.12 -26.66 10.77
N HIS A 32 -22.79 -26.49 9.49
CA HIS A 32 -22.47 -27.60 8.59
C HIS A 32 -21.21 -28.36 9.05
N LEU A 33 -20.15 -27.65 9.42
CA LEU A 33 -18.92 -28.26 9.96
C LEU A 33 -19.20 -29.05 11.24
N GLN A 34 -20.04 -28.53 12.13
CA GLN A 34 -20.41 -29.22 13.36
C GLN A 34 -21.30 -30.45 13.11
N THR A 35 -22.29 -30.35 12.24
CA THR A 35 -23.29 -31.42 12.04
C THR A 35 -22.84 -32.53 11.11
N GLN A 36 -22.11 -32.20 10.03
CA GLN A 36 -21.67 -33.17 9.01
C GLN A 36 -20.25 -33.68 9.24
N HIS A 37 -19.41 -32.89 9.90
CA HIS A 37 -17.99 -33.22 10.07
C HIS A 37 -17.55 -33.33 11.55
N ASP A 38 -18.45 -33.10 12.51
CA ASP A 38 -18.17 -33.06 13.96
C ASP A 38 -17.05 -32.07 14.33
N TRP A 39 -16.90 -31.00 13.55
CA TRP A 39 -15.92 -29.95 13.75
C TRP A 39 -16.52 -28.80 14.55
N LYS A 40 -16.37 -28.88 15.88
CA LYS A 40 -16.83 -27.87 16.84
C LYS A 40 -15.81 -26.75 16.99
N ILE A 41 -15.72 -25.89 15.98
CA ILE A 41 -14.73 -24.80 15.95
C ILE A 41 -15.19 -23.59 16.78
N LEU A 42 -16.48 -23.22 16.69
CA LEU A 42 -17.01 -22.01 17.34
C LEU A 42 -16.72 -21.92 18.85
N PRO A 43 -16.89 -22.99 19.67
CA PRO A 43 -16.60 -22.93 21.10
C PRO A 43 -15.12 -22.74 21.45
N GLU A 44 -14.23 -22.99 20.49
CA GLU A 44 -12.78 -22.91 20.65
C GLU A 44 -12.18 -21.88 19.69
N ILE A 45 -12.98 -20.93 19.21
CA ILE A 45 -12.54 -19.91 18.24
C ILE A 45 -11.40 -19.05 18.79
N ASP A 46 -11.31 -18.89 20.12
CA ASP A 46 -10.24 -18.16 20.81
C ASP A 46 -8.85 -18.79 20.65
N ARG A 47 -8.77 -20.04 20.18
CA ARG A 47 -7.49 -20.67 19.84
C ARG A 47 -6.83 -20.03 18.62
N PHE A 48 -7.61 -19.35 17.76
CA PHE A 48 -7.11 -18.57 16.64
C PHE A 48 -6.78 -17.15 17.12
N LYS A 49 -5.48 -16.86 17.25
CA LYS A 49 -5.00 -15.61 17.84
C LYS A 49 -5.20 -14.38 16.95
N ASP A 50 -5.16 -14.59 15.64
CA ASP A 50 -5.20 -13.55 14.62
C ASP A 50 -5.70 -14.11 13.28
N GLN A 51 -5.92 -13.22 12.31
CA GLN A 51 -6.35 -13.59 10.97
C GLN A 51 -5.34 -14.51 10.25
N TYR A 52 -4.04 -14.42 10.54
CA TYR A 52 -3.03 -15.28 9.93
C TYR A 52 -3.18 -16.74 10.40
N SER A 53 -3.47 -16.94 11.69
CA SER A 53 -3.75 -18.27 12.25
C SER A 53 -5.01 -18.89 11.64
N TRP A 54 -6.03 -18.07 11.34
CA TRP A 54 -7.23 -18.51 10.64
C TRP A 54 -6.95 -18.88 9.17
N ILE A 55 -6.28 -18.00 8.41
CA ILE A 55 -5.94 -18.24 7.00
C ILE A 55 -5.12 -19.52 6.85
N THR A 56 -4.09 -19.69 7.67
CA THR A 56 -3.23 -20.88 7.62
C THR A 56 -3.98 -22.15 8.01
N PHE A 57 -4.91 -22.08 8.96
CA PHE A 57 -5.81 -23.18 9.31
C PHE A 57 -6.72 -23.58 8.15
N VAL A 58 -7.40 -22.61 7.52
CA VAL A 58 -8.30 -22.87 6.38
C VAL A 58 -7.54 -23.55 5.24
N ASN A 59 -6.38 -23.01 4.88
CA ASN A 59 -5.54 -23.59 3.82
C ASN A 59 -5.01 -24.97 4.20
N TRP A 60 -4.59 -25.18 5.45
CA TRP A 60 -4.17 -26.48 5.95
C TRP A 60 -5.31 -27.51 5.88
N ALA A 61 -6.50 -27.15 6.36
CA ALA A 61 -7.67 -28.02 6.38
C ALA A 61 -8.05 -28.45 4.96
N ARG A 62 -8.07 -27.51 4.00
CA ARG A 62 -8.35 -27.78 2.59
C ARG A 62 -7.28 -28.65 1.93
N SER A 63 -6.01 -28.38 2.21
CA SER A 63 -4.87 -29.08 1.62
C SER A 63 -4.70 -30.51 2.15
N LYS A 64 -4.86 -30.71 3.46
CA LYS A 64 -4.59 -31.98 4.14
C LYS A 64 -5.83 -32.84 4.35
N LYS A 65 -7.03 -32.24 4.36
CA LYS A 65 -8.30 -32.91 4.70
C LYS A 65 -8.17 -33.80 5.95
N PRO A 66 -7.76 -33.21 7.09
CA PRO A 66 -7.49 -33.93 8.32
C PRO A 66 -8.78 -34.51 8.91
N ARG A 67 -8.63 -35.50 9.79
CA ARG A 67 -9.80 -36.06 10.49
C ARG A 67 -10.25 -35.14 11.62
N CYS A 68 -9.30 -34.64 12.41
CA CYS A 68 -9.57 -33.71 13.48
C CYS A 68 -8.97 -32.33 13.17
N TRP A 69 -9.77 -31.28 13.32
CA TRP A 69 -9.31 -29.90 13.11
C TRP A 69 -8.26 -29.46 14.14
N SER A 70 -8.25 -30.07 15.34
CA SER A 70 -7.30 -29.72 16.40
C SER A 70 -5.86 -30.11 16.07
N GLU A 71 -5.63 -31.05 15.14
CA GLU A 71 -4.29 -31.46 14.67
C GLU A 71 -3.49 -30.27 14.09
N PHE A 72 -4.18 -29.20 13.68
CA PHE A 72 -3.55 -27.96 13.25
C PHE A 72 -2.64 -27.35 14.32
N PHE A 73 -3.05 -27.44 15.59
CA PHE A 73 -2.33 -26.83 16.69
C PHE A 73 -1.12 -27.63 17.14
N ASP A 74 -1.00 -28.88 16.69
CA ASP A 74 0.18 -29.73 16.92
C ASP A 74 1.33 -29.36 15.96
N LEU A 75 1.05 -28.62 14.88
CA LEU A 75 2.07 -28.11 13.97
C LEU A 75 2.89 -26.98 14.60
N SER A 76 4.18 -26.95 14.28
CA SER A 76 5.05 -25.82 14.61
C SER A 76 4.66 -24.57 13.81
N GLU A 77 5.02 -23.38 14.30
CA GLU A 77 4.74 -22.13 13.57
C GLU A 77 5.42 -22.09 12.19
N ASP A 78 6.62 -22.68 12.06
CA ASP A 78 7.34 -22.76 10.79
C ASP A 78 6.60 -23.66 9.78
N ASP A 79 6.03 -24.78 10.23
CA ASP A 79 5.23 -25.67 9.38
C ASP A 79 3.92 -25.00 8.93
N ARG A 80 3.34 -24.12 9.77
CA ARG A 80 2.12 -23.36 9.42
C ARG A 80 2.36 -22.32 8.33
N GLN A 81 3.57 -21.76 8.23
CA GLN A 81 3.91 -20.79 7.18
C GLN A 81 3.76 -21.37 5.77
N ALA A 82 3.92 -22.68 5.59
CA ALA A 82 3.70 -23.35 4.31
C ALA A 82 2.26 -23.21 3.80
N PHE A 83 1.30 -22.90 4.68
CA PHE A 83 -0.12 -22.74 4.38
C PHE A 83 -0.58 -21.28 4.28
N LEU A 84 0.34 -20.32 4.17
CA LEU A 84 -0.02 -18.91 3.91
C LEU A 84 -0.47 -18.66 2.47
N LYS A 85 -0.27 -19.63 1.57
CA LYS A 85 -0.74 -19.55 0.18
C LYS A 85 -2.17 -20.09 0.08
N PRO A 86 -3.13 -19.30 -0.45
CA PRO A 86 -4.50 -19.76 -0.65
C PRO A 86 -4.55 -21.06 -1.46
N THR A 87 -5.29 -22.04 -0.95
CA THR A 87 -5.53 -23.30 -1.67
C THR A 87 -6.64 -23.15 -2.72
N LEU A 88 -7.58 -22.22 -2.48
CA LEU A 88 -8.57 -21.75 -3.45
C LEU A 88 -8.29 -20.28 -3.78
N SER A 89 -8.52 -19.87 -5.03
CA SER A 89 -8.32 -18.49 -5.49
C SER A 89 -9.39 -17.52 -4.98
N GLU A 90 -10.64 -17.98 -4.88
CA GLU A 90 -11.80 -17.19 -4.43
C GLU A 90 -12.43 -17.90 -3.24
N ASP A 91 -11.88 -17.69 -2.04
CA ASP A 91 -12.31 -18.39 -0.82
C ASP A 91 -12.82 -17.39 0.21
N ASP A 92 -14.13 -17.17 0.23
CA ASP A 92 -14.79 -16.28 1.20
C ASP A 92 -14.64 -16.78 2.65
N VAL A 93 -14.24 -18.04 2.87
CA VAL A 93 -13.94 -18.52 4.23
C VAL A 93 -12.71 -17.84 4.80
N LEU A 94 -11.76 -17.41 3.96
CA LEU A 94 -10.55 -16.67 4.40
C LEU A 94 -10.88 -15.25 4.89
N THR A 95 -12.05 -14.71 4.54
CA THR A 95 -12.47 -13.36 4.92
C THR A 95 -13.29 -13.32 6.20
N ILE A 96 -13.60 -14.48 6.78
CA ILE A 96 -14.26 -14.58 8.09
C ILE A 96 -13.38 -13.91 9.14
N ASP A 97 -13.94 -12.89 9.79
CA ASP A 97 -13.32 -12.18 10.90
C ASP A 97 -13.49 -12.99 12.19
N VAL A 98 -12.42 -13.67 12.58
CA VAL A 98 -12.37 -14.52 13.78
C VAL A 98 -12.40 -13.71 15.08
N GLU A 99 -11.90 -12.47 15.08
CA GLU A 99 -11.94 -11.60 16.25
C GLU A 99 -13.38 -11.17 16.54
N SER A 100 -14.14 -10.86 15.49
CA SER A 100 -15.58 -10.56 15.61
C SER A 100 -16.39 -11.77 16.10
N LEU A 101 -16.04 -12.99 15.68
CA LEU A 101 -16.68 -14.22 16.16
C LEU A 101 -16.36 -14.52 17.63
N ALA A 102 -15.11 -14.39 18.05
CA ALA A 102 -14.68 -14.56 19.44
C ALA A 102 -15.44 -13.61 20.39
N ASN A 103 -15.56 -12.33 20.00
CA ASN A 103 -16.29 -11.34 20.79
C ASN A 103 -17.80 -11.65 20.92
N ARG A 104 -18.41 -12.30 19.92
CA ARG A 104 -19.81 -12.77 20.00
C ARG A 104 -19.95 -13.93 20.99
N HIS A 105 -19.01 -14.87 20.97
CA HIS A 105 -18.98 -16.01 21.88
C HIS A 105 -18.85 -15.59 23.36
N ASP A 106 -18.03 -14.59 23.66
CA ASP A 106 -17.89 -14.03 25.02
C ASP A 106 -19.16 -13.33 25.52
N SER A 107 -19.96 -12.79 24.59
CA SER A 107 -21.24 -12.14 24.91
C SER A 107 -22.34 -13.18 25.22
N GLU A 108 -22.37 -14.30 24.50
CA GLU A 108 -23.36 -15.38 24.71
C GLU A 108 -23.06 -16.25 25.95
N ASN A 109 -21.78 -16.50 26.27
CA ASN A 109 -21.41 -17.30 27.46
C ASN A 109 -21.61 -16.59 28.80
N ASN A 110 -21.76 -15.26 28.80
CA ASN A 110 -22.06 -14.49 30.01
C ASN A 110 -23.57 -14.42 30.34
N GLU A 111 -24.46 -15.02 29.54
CA GLU A 111 -25.92 -14.95 29.73
C GLU A 111 -26.50 -15.99 30.72
N LEU A 112 -25.71 -16.50 31.68
CA LEU A 112 -26.24 -17.35 32.76
C LEU A 112 -26.14 -16.75 34.17
N VAL A 113 -25.85 -15.46 34.31
CA VAL A 113 -25.93 -14.79 35.62
C VAL A 113 -26.61 -13.43 35.52
N ASP A 114 -27.74 -13.33 36.21
CA ASP A 114 -28.50 -12.14 36.59
C ASP A 114 -29.14 -11.28 35.48
N MET A 115 -30.36 -11.73 35.15
CA MET A 115 -31.55 -10.89 35.00
C MET A 115 -31.55 -9.71 36.01
N GLU A 116 -31.74 -8.48 35.49
CA GLU A 116 -31.93 -7.19 36.19
C GLU A 116 -30.68 -6.52 36.81
N THR A 117 -29.94 -5.71 36.04
CA THR A 117 -29.95 -4.21 36.09
C THR A 117 -28.74 -3.54 35.40
N ALA A 118 -29.02 -2.72 34.36
CA ALA A 118 -28.19 -1.66 33.72
C ALA A 118 -26.89 -2.11 32.99
N SER A 119 -26.57 -1.73 31.75
CA SER A 119 -26.75 -0.44 31.07
C SER A 119 -26.37 -0.56 29.58
N SER A 120 -27.32 -0.33 28.67
CA SER A 120 -27.13 0.39 27.39
C SER A 120 -28.46 0.48 26.64
N LYS A 121 -29.48 1.09 27.25
CA LYS A 121 -30.62 1.60 26.48
C LYS A 121 -30.19 2.94 25.89
N LYS A 122 -29.42 2.91 24.79
CA LYS A 122 -29.30 4.09 23.94
C LYS A 122 -30.71 4.47 23.51
N THR A 123 -31.12 5.71 23.76
CA THR A 123 -32.44 6.19 23.38
C THR A 123 -32.59 6.12 21.86
N LEU A 124 -33.80 5.91 21.36
CA LEU A 124 -34.06 5.86 19.92
C LEU A 124 -33.56 7.12 19.19
N GLU A 125 -33.62 8.29 19.83
CA GLU A 125 -32.98 9.53 19.38
C GLU A 125 -31.45 9.43 19.27
N GLN A 126 -30.75 8.83 20.23
CA GLN A 126 -29.29 8.69 20.19
C GLN A 126 -28.86 7.73 19.07
N LEU A 127 -29.60 6.64 18.87
CA LEU A 127 -29.35 5.73 17.75
C LEU A 127 -29.61 6.41 16.41
N ARG A 128 -30.60 7.30 16.32
CA ARG A 128 -30.87 8.10 15.11
C ARG A 128 -29.75 9.10 14.84
N GLU A 129 -29.26 9.80 15.86
CA GLU A 129 -28.13 10.72 15.72
C GLU A 129 -26.86 9.99 15.27
N GLU A 130 -26.55 8.84 15.87
CA GLU A 130 -25.43 8.01 15.44
C GLU A 130 -25.62 7.47 14.02
N ASN A 131 -26.84 7.10 13.63
CA ASN A 131 -27.10 6.65 12.26
C ASN A 131 -26.90 7.80 11.25
N ILE A 132 -27.31 9.02 11.59
CA ILE A 132 -27.07 10.22 10.76
C ILE A 132 -25.57 10.51 10.65
N ASP A 133 -24.83 10.41 11.76
CA ASP A 133 -23.38 10.62 11.76
C ASP A 133 -22.65 9.56 10.91
N LEU A 134 -23.00 8.28 11.08
CA LEU A 134 -22.45 7.19 10.29
C LEU A 134 -22.79 7.33 8.80
N ILE A 135 -24.01 7.73 8.44
CA ILE A 135 -24.38 8.02 7.06
C ILE A 135 -23.54 9.18 6.51
N CYS A 136 -23.28 10.22 7.31
CA CYS A 136 -22.44 11.34 6.91
C CYS A 136 -20.98 10.91 6.68
N GLN A 137 -20.44 10.08 7.58
CA GLN A 137 -19.10 9.49 7.44
C GLN A 137 -19.03 8.60 6.20
N LEU A 138 -20.04 7.75 5.97
CA LEU A 138 -20.09 6.85 4.82
C LEU A 138 -20.20 7.62 3.50
N ASN A 139 -20.97 8.70 3.46
CA ASN A 139 -21.02 9.60 2.31
C ASN A 139 -19.68 10.31 2.05
N LYS A 140 -18.94 10.67 3.12
CA LYS A 140 -17.60 11.24 3.01
C LYS A 140 -16.60 10.22 2.49
N CYS A 141 -16.64 8.99 2.99
CA CYS A 141 -15.83 7.87 2.50
C CYS A 141 -16.18 7.53 1.04
N ARG A 142 -17.47 7.52 0.69
CA ARG A 142 -17.94 7.31 -0.68
C ARG A 142 -17.47 8.43 -1.60
N LYS A 143 -17.52 9.68 -1.16
CA LYS A 143 -16.98 10.81 -1.92
C LYS A 143 -15.47 10.70 -2.14
N LEU A 144 -14.71 10.29 -1.12
CA LEU A 144 -13.27 10.03 -1.25
C LEU A 144 -12.98 8.85 -2.18
N LEU A 145 -13.76 7.77 -2.11
CA LEU A 145 -13.65 6.61 -3.00
C LEU A 145 -14.00 7.00 -4.44
N VAL A 146 -15.07 7.77 -4.64
CA VAL A 146 -15.45 8.31 -5.94
C VAL A 146 -14.39 9.27 -6.46
N GLU A 147 -13.82 10.15 -5.64
CA GLU A 147 -12.67 10.98 -6.05
C GLU A 147 -11.42 10.15 -6.38
N THR A 148 -11.30 8.94 -5.81
CA THR A 148 -10.21 7.99 -6.10
C THR A 148 -10.49 7.13 -7.35
N ILE A 149 -11.76 6.87 -7.67
CA ILE A 149 -12.21 6.02 -8.78
C ILE A 149 -12.55 6.84 -10.04
N ASP A 150 -13.21 7.99 -9.88
CA ASP A 150 -13.55 9.00 -10.90
C ASP A 150 -12.48 10.11 -11.03
N GLY A 151 -11.51 10.16 -10.11
CA GLY A 151 -10.22 10.80 -10.43
C GLY A 151 -9.67 10.14 -11.70
N PRO A 152 -9.05 10.90 -12.62
CA PRO A 152 -8.81 10.47 -14.00
C PRO A 152 -8.36 9.01 -14.02
N SER A 153 -9.23 8.18 -14.61
CA SER A 153 -8.98 6.77 -14.87
C SER A 153 -7.55 6.64 -15.33
N SER A 154 -6.78 5.78 -14.65
CA SER A 154 -5.44 5.32 -15.03
C SER A 154 -4.68 6.30 -15.92
N PHE A 155 -3.69 7.02 -15.37
CA PHE A 155 -2.67 7.71 -16.16
C PHE A 155 -2.51 7.08 -17.54
N ASP A 156 -2.92 7.81 -18.59
CA ASP A 156 -2.79 7.36 -19.97
C ASP A 156 -1.30 7.27 -20.29
N TYR A 157 -0.74 6.10 -19.98
CA TYR A 157 0.52 5.62 -20.48
C TYR A 157 0.23 4.33 -21.24
N GLY A 158 -0.46 4.48 -22.38
CA GLY A 158 -0.47 3.49 -23.46
C GLY A 158 -1.08 2.14 -23.10
N ALA A 159 -2.24 1.86 -23.71
CA ALA A 159 -2.83 0.53 -23.76
C ALA A 159 -1.76 -0.55 -24.09
N GLY A 160 -1.52 -1.43 -23.13
CA GLY A 160 -0.73 -2.65 -23.26
C GLY A 160 -1.46 -3.75 -22.49
N ASP A 161 -1.75 -4.83 -23.21
CA ASP A 161 -2.63 -5.92 -22.86
C ASP A 161 -2.45 -6.45 -21.42
N HIS A 162 -3.54 -6.55 -20.67
CA HIS A 162 -3.57 -7.18 -19.34
C HIS A 162 -3.60 -8.71 -19.49
N ALA A 163 -2.50 -9.27 -19.95
CA ALA A 163 -2.25 -10.71 -19.86
C ALA A 163 -0.78 -10.91 -19.49
N GLY A 164 -0.53 -11.22 -18.21
CA GLY A 164 0.77 -11.65 -17.72
C GLY A 164 1.18 -12.96 -18.37
N SER A 165 1.92 -12.87 -19.48
CA SER A 165 2.66 -13.96 -20.09
C SER A 165 4.07 -13.45 -20.37
N PHE A 166 5.04 -13.98 -19.63
CA PHE A 166 6.45 -13.78 -19.90
C PHE A 166 6.82 -14.62 -21.14
N GLN A 167 6.76 -14.02 -22.33
CA GLN A 167 7.39 -14.56 -23.53
C GLN A 167 8.67 -13.78 -23.82
N ILE A 168 9.81 -14.45 -23.71
CA ILE A 168 11.06 -13.98 -24.32
C ILE A 168 11.07 -14.53 -25.75
N ASP A 169 10.70 -13.70 -26.72
CA ASP A 169 11.00 -13.98 -28.12
C ASP A 169 12.45 -13.56 -28.39
N LEU A 170 13.36 -14.54 -28.32
CA LEU A 170 14.73 -14.37 -28.84
C LEU A 170 14.67 -14.47 -30.37
N ASN A 171 14.26 -13.39 -31.03
CA ASN A 171 14.48 -13.25 -32.46
C ASN A 171 15.11 -11.89 -32.78
N GLY A 172 16.44 -11.84 -32.66
CA GLY A 172 17.33 -11.35 -33.71
C GLY A 172 17.21 -9.93 -34.26
N ASP A 173 16.49 -8.99 -33.66
CA ASP A 173 16.50 -7.58 -34.12
C ASP A 173 16.69 -6.59 -32.97
N ASN A 174 17.67 -5.70 -33.11
CA ASN A 174 18.21 -4.83 -32.07
C ASN A 174 17.28 -3.65 -31.73
N SER A 175 16.16 -3.92 -31.06
CA SER A 175 15.43 -2.90 -30.31
C SER A 175 14.85 -3.48 -29.01
N VAL A 176 15.67 -3.47 -27.96
CA VAL A 176 15.19 -3.82 -26.61
C VAL A 176 14.29 -2.69 -26.13
N GLN A 177 12.97 -2.84 -26.30
CA GLN A 177 12.00 -2.02 -25.57
C GLN A 177 11.99 -2.51 -24.12
N LEU A 178 12.80 -1.87 -23.26
CA LEU A 178 12.62 -1.98 -21.82
C LEU A 178 11.24 -1.40 -21.47
N HIS A 179 10.27 -2.27 -21.18
CA HIS A 179 9.08 -1.83 -20.45
C HIS A 179 9.53 -1.27 -19.10
N PRO A 180 9.28 0.01 -18.79
CA PRO A 180 9.66 0.59 -17.51
C PRO A 180 8.93 -0.16 -16.40
N PHE A 181 9.67 -0.70 -15.44
CA PHE A 181 9.11 -1.16 -14.17
C PHE A 181 8.44 0.05 -13.50
N ILE A 182 7.11 0.09 -13.50
CA ILE A 182 6.32 1.10 -12.81
C ILE A 182 6.09 0.55 -11.39
N PRO A 183 6.70 1.12 -10.34
CA PRO A 183 6.44 0.66 -9.00
C PRO A 183 4.97 0.95 -8.64
N PRO A 184 4.26 0.04 -7.96
CA PRO A 184 2.86 0.22 -7.54
C PRO A 184 2.63 1.36 -6.51
N TYR A 185 3.65 2.19 -6.27
CA TYR A 185 3.67 3.29 -5.31
C TYR A 185 3.35 4.66 -5.92
N GLY A 186 2.88 4.73 -7.18
CA GLY A 186 2.74 5.98 -7.95
C GLY A 186 1.57 6.91 -7.56
N GLY A 187 0.73 6.53 -6.60
CA GLY A 187 -0.47 7.30 -6.20
C GLY A 187 -0.37 7.95 -4.82
N LEU A 188 -1.06 9.08 -4.63
CA LEU A 188 -1.17 9.75 -3.33
C LEU A 188 -1.64 8.80 -2.19
N PRO A 189 -2.63 7.89 -2.39
CA PRO A 189 -3.02 6.95 -1.34
C PRO A 189 -1.89 6.02 -0.89
N THR A 190 -1.15 5.43 -1.84
CA THR A 190 -0.02 4.54 -1.53
C THR A 190 1.14 5.30 -0.88
N ALA A 191 1.41 6.53 -1.32
CA ALA A 191 2.37 7.41 -0.69
C ALA A 191 2.00 7.74 0.77
N LEU A 192 0.71 8.00 1.06
CA LEU A 192 0.22 8.24 2.41
C LEU A 192 0.29 6.98 3.30
N LEU A 193 0.09 5.79 2.73
CA LEU A 193 0.31 4.53 3.46
C LEU A 193 1.78 4.37 3.83
N ALA A 194 2.70 4.63 2.89
CA ALA A 194 4.13 4.60 3.17
C ALA A 194 4.47 5.56 4.32
N LEU A 195 3.91 6.78 4.36
CA LEU A 195 4.10 7.74 5.47
C LEU A 195 3.76 7.19 6.86
N ARG A 196 2.87 6.20 6.97
CA ARG A 196 2.49 5.58 8.25
C ARG A 196 3.56 4.63 8.79
N GLU A 197 4.54 4.23 8.00
CA GLU A 197 5.66 3.41 8.45
C GLU A 197 6.67 4.21 9.28
N SER A 198 6.70 3.99 10.59
CA SER A 198 7.56 4.74 11.52
C SER A 198 9.03 4.35 11.45
N ILE A 199 9.33 3.08 11.14
CA ILE A 199 10.71 2.53 11.14
C ILE A 199 11.54 3.17 10.03
N SER A 200 11.02 3.19 8.81
CA SER A 200 11.70 3.73 7.63
C SER A 200 12.00 5.23 7.79
N HIS A 201 11.03 6.02 8.24
CA HIS A 201 11.21 7.47 8.41
C HIS A 201 12.10 7.83 9.60
N GLY A 202 12.07 7.04 10.67
CA GLY A 202 12.95 7.22 11.83
C GLY A 202 14.44 7.14 11.44
N ALA A 203 14.80 6.16 10.60
CA ALA A 203 16.17 5.99 10.12
C ALA A 203 16.66 7.21 9.30
N TYR A 204 15.87 7.65 8.31
CA TYR A 204 16.22 8.82 7.50
C TYR A 204 16.31 10.11 8.31
N ARG A 205 15.37 10.32 9.23
CA ARG A 205 15.39 11.48 10.14
C ARG A 205 16.66 11.50 10.98
N ASN A 206 17.02 10.36 11.57
CA ASN A 206 18.23 10.23 12.38
C ASN A 206 19.49 10.50 11.55
N PHE A 207 19.59 9.92 10.35
CA PHE A 207 20.71 10.16 9.45
C PHE A 207 20.88 11.65 9.12
N LEU A 208 19.79 12.32 8.75
CA LEU A 208 19.81 13.75 8.42
C LEU A 208 20.22 14.59 9.64
N GLN A 209 19.65 14.32 10.81
CA GLN A 209 19.93 15.08 12.02
C GLN A 209 21.39 14.94 12.47
N LEU A 210 21.94 13.72 12.44
CA LEU A 210 23.34 13.46 12.82
C LEU A 210 24.36 14.07 11.85
N ASN A 211 23.97 14.29 10.59
CA ASN A 211 24.88 14.75 9.54
C ASN A 211 24.57 16.16 8.99
N ALA A 212 23.57 16.85 9.55
CA ALA A 212 23.03 18.11 9.04
C ALA A 212 24.12 19.16 8.72
N ALA A 213 24.96 19.46 9.71
CA ALA A 213 26.00 20.48 9.58
C ALA A 213 27.08 20.13 8.56
N LYS A 214 27.47 18.85 8.47
CA LYS A 214 28.59 18.39 7.62
C LYS A 214 28.17 18.14 6.18
N LEU A 215 27.00 17.53 5.99
CA LEU A 215 26.58 17.03 4.69
C LEU A 215 25.61 17.97 3.97
N PHE A 216 24.80 18.76 4.67
CA PHE A 216 23.65 19.44 4.06
C PHE A 216 23.68 20.97 4.21
N ALA A 217 24.12 21.49 5.36
CA ALA A 217 24.10 22.92 5.64
C ALA A 217 24.80 23.75 4.54
N GLY A 218 24.08 24.71 3.96
CA GLY A 218 24.59 25.58 2.90
C GLY A 218 24.82 24.91 1.53
N LYS A 219 24.47 23.62 1.36
CA LYS A 219 24.65 22.90 0.09
C LYS A 219 23.38 22.87 -0.75
N THR A 220 23.55 22.60 -2.03
CA THR A 220 22.45 22.30 -2.95
C THR A 220 22.19 20.80 -2.94
N VAL A 221 20.93 20.39 -2.77
CA VAL A 221 20.53 19.00 -2.67
C VAL A 221 19.58 18.64 -3.80
N LEU A 222 19.78 17.50 -4.45
CA LEU A 222 18.84 16.92 -5.40
C LEU A 222 18.15 15.73 -4.73
N HIS A 223 16.83 15.79 -4.60
CA HIS A 223 16.01 14.73 -4.05
C HIS A 223 15.17 14.11 -5.17
N LEU A 224 15.51 12.89 -5.57
CA LEU A 224 14.85 12.16 -6.65
C LEU A 224 13.68 11.33 -6.12
N ALA A 225 12.59 11.27 -6.89
CA ALA A 225 11.36 10.55 -6.51
C ALA A 225 10.89 10.96 -5.12
N ALA A 226 10.71 12.27 -4.94
CA ALA A 226 10.48 12.88 -3.63
C ALA A 226 9.16 12.44 -2.96
N GLY A 227 8.26 11.81 -3.71
CA GLY A 227 7.00 11.28 -3.22
C GLY A 227 6.15 12.40 -2.59
N PRO A 228 5.51 12.17 -1.43
CA PRO A 228 4.71 13.20 -0.76
C PRO A 228 5.56 14.28 -0.06
N GLY A 229 6.89 14.19 -0.10
CA GLY A 229 7.79 15.26 0.38
C GLY A 229 8.21 15.18 1.84
N LEU A 230 7.91 14.12 2.59
CA LEU A 230 8.31 14.01 4.01
C LEU A 230 9.83 14.16 4.20
N LEU A 231 10.62 13.41 3.43
CA LEU A 231 12.09 13.52 3.48
C LEU A 231 12.59 14.89 3.02
N THR A 232 11.90 15.51 2.05
CA THR A 232 12.20 16.89 1.61
C THR A 232 12.07 17.87 2.78
N MET A 233 11.09 17.69 3.67
CA MET A 233 10.91 18.54 4.85
C MET A 233 11.99 18.30 5.91
N TYR A 234 12.38 17.05 6.14
CA TYR A 234 13.53 16.76 7.01
C TYR A 234 14.84 17.33 6.44
N LEU A 235 15.04 17.25 5.13
CA LEU A 235 16.18 17.89 4.46
C LEU A 235 16.17 19.40 4.65
N ALA A 236 15.02 20.07 4.52
CA ALA A 236 14.91 21.51 4.72
C ALA A 236 15.32 21.93 6.14
N SER A 237 15.03 21.08 7.14
CA SER A 237 15.44 21.29 8.54
C SER A 237 16.97 21.28 8.72
N ALA A 238 17.71 20.64 7.82
CA ALA A 238 19.18 20.62 7.82
C ALA A 238 19.83 21.89 7.22
N ARG A 239 19.02 22.92 6.90
CA ARG A 239 19.44 24.23 6.36
C ARG A 239 20.30 24.17 5.09
N PRO A 240 19.92 23.40 4.06
CA PRO A 240 20.57 23.48 2.77
C PRO A 240 20.34 24.86 2.14
N LYS A 241 21.20 25.22 1.18
CA LYS A 241 21.03 26.43 0.38
C LYS A 241 19.80 26.33 -0.53
N ARG A 242 19.59 25.14 -1.12
CA ARG A 242 18.46 24.84 -2.00
C ARG A 242 18.25 23.34 -2.11
N ILE A 243 17.00 22.90 -2.28
CA ILE A 243 16.62 21.52 -2.54
C ILE A 243 15.84 21.49 -3.86
N PHE A 244 16.27 20.68 -4.82
CA PHE A 244 15.49 20.32 -6.00
C PHE A 244 14.77 19.01 -5.73
N ALA A 245 13.47 19.07 -5.46
CA ALA A 245 12.62 17.90 -5.24
C ALA A 245 11.99 17.48 -6.56
N VAL A 246 12.49 16.38 -7.15
CA VAL A 246 12.01 15.84 -8.41
C VAL A 246 10.95 14.79 -8.15
N GLU A 247 9.75 15.00 -8.70
CA GLU A 247 8.65 14.06 -8.60
C GLU A 247 7.88 14.00 -9.91
N ALA A 248 7.64 12.78 -10.41
CA ALA A 248 6.97 12.56 -11.69
C ALA A 248 5.45 12.71 -11.56
N SER A 249 4.88 12.39 -10.40
CA SER A 249 3.45 12.54 -10.14
C SER A 249 3.09 14.00 -9.85
N LYS A 250 2.15 14.54 -10.63
CA LYS A 250 1.64 15.90 -10.48
C LYS A 250 0.99 16.15 -9.11
N ASP A 251 0.21 15.19 -8.62
CA ASP A 251 -0.48 15.31 -7.33
C ASP A 251 0.51 15.31 -6.18
N LEU A 252 1.54 14.46 -6.24
CA LEU A 252 2.61 14.43 -5.25
C LEU A 252 3.47 15.69 -5.34
N ALA A 253 3.81 16.16 -6.54
CA ALA A 253 4.51 17.43 -6.72
C ALA A 253 3.73 18.61 -6.12
N MET A 254 2.40 18.65 -6.33
CA MET A 254 1.52 19.64 -5.71
C MET A 254 1.51 19.51 -4.18
N ALA A 255 1.44 18.28 -3.65
CA ALA A 255 1.51 18.02 -2.22
C ALA A 255 2.83 18.53 -1.62
N ILE A 256 3.98 18.27 -2.27
CA ILE A 256 5.28 18.80 -1.82
C ILE A 256 5.25 20.33 -1.75
N ARG A 257 4.72 21.01 -2.78
CA ARG A 257 4.61 22.48 -2.78
C ARG A 257 3.75 22.98 -1.62
N GLN A 258 2.59 22.36 -1.40
CA GLN A 258 1.66 22.75 -0.33
C GLN A 258 2.26 22.54 1.06
N VAL A 259 2.95 21.41 1.26
CA VAL A 259 3.63 21.10 2.53
C VAL A 259 4.80 22.05 2.74
N ALA A 260 5.60 22.35 1.71
CA ALA A 260 6.70 23.30 1.80
C ALA A 260 6.22 24.70 2.22
N ALA A 261 5.13 25.18 1.61
CA ALA A 261 4.52 26.46 1.96
C ALA A 261 3.96 26.47 3.39
N SER A 262 3.29 25.38 3.81
CA SER A 262 2.73 25.24 5.16
C SER A 262 3.82 25.18 6.24
N ASN A 263 5.06 24.80 5.88
CA ASN A 263 6.21 24.75 6.77
C ASN A 263 7.16 25.94 6.60
N GLU A 264 6.80 26.96 5.80
CA GLU A 264 7.61 28.16 5.54
C GLU A 264 9.01 27.87 4.95
N VAL A 265 9.14 26.77 4.19
CA VAL A 265 10.39 26.34 3.56
C VAL A 265 10.36 26.40 2.03
N GLU A 266 9.33 27.02 1.45
CA GLU A 266 9.15 27.16 0.00
C GLU A 266 10.29 27.94 -0.68
N LYS A 267 11.00 28.80 0.05
CA LYS A 267 12.19 29.49 -0.47
C LYS A 267 13.41 28.57 -0.65
N CYS A 268 13.44 27.47 0.10
CA CYS A 268 14.51 26.48 0.06
C CYS A 268 14.19 25.33 -0.91
N VAL A 269 12.91 24.94 -1.00
CA VAL A 269 12.44 23.78 -1.77
C VAL A 269 11.90 24.20 -3.13
N GLU A 270 12.59 23.80 -4.20
CA GLU A 270 12.17 23.94 -5.58
C GLU A 270 11.65 22.59 -6.09
N VAL A 271 10.38 22.52 -6.47
CA VAL A 271 9.74 21.27 -6.91
C VAL A 271 9.77 21.18 -8.43
N CYS A 272 10.50 20.18 -8.94
CA CYS A 272 10.61 19.86 -10.36
C CYS A 272 9.66 18.73 -10.70
N GLU A 273 8.56 19.05 -11.38
CA GLU A 273 7.58 18.07 -11.83
C GLU A 273 8.06 17.40 -13.11
N GLY A 274 8.10 16.06 -13.11
CA GLY A 274 8.49 15.25 -14.25
C GLY A 274 9.53 14.19 -13.90
N ARG A 275 9.83 13.32 -14.88
CA ARG A 275 10.87 12.30 -14.70
C ARG A 275 12.25 12.94 -14.79
N VAL A 276 13.21 12.39 -14.06
CA VAL A 276 14.62 12.86 -14.06
C VAL A 276 15.17 13.00 -15.48
N ASN A 277 14.86 12.03 -16.35
CA ASN A 277 15.34 11.99 -17.74
C ASN A 277 14.67 13.02 -18.65
N GLU A 278 13.51 13.56 -18.26
CA GLU A 278 12.76 14.56 -19.03
C GLU A 278 13.18 15.99 -18.67
N LEU A 279 13.57 16.20 -17.41
CA LEU A 279 14.08 17.48 -16.91
C LEU A 279 15.40 17.90 -17.56
N GLN A 280 16.21 16.95 -18.05
CA GLN A 280 17.40 17.28 -18.84
C GLN A 280 17.04 17.85 -20.23
N LYS A 281 15.94 17.38 -20.85
CA LYS A 281 15.58 17.75 -22.23
C LYS A 281 15.03 19.18 -22.34
N SER A 282 14.41 19.71 -21.28
CA SER A 282 13.89 21.08 -21.26
C SER A 282 15.00 22.14 -21.20
N SER A 283 16.17 21.82 -20.66
CA SER A 283 17.32 22.74 -20.63
C SER A 283 18.01 22.90 -22.00
N TYR A 284 17.80 21.98 -22.95
CA TYR A 284 18.36 22.05 -24.31
C TYR A 284 17.40 22.68 -25.35
N ARG A 285 16.14 22.93 -24.98
CA ARG A 285 15.11 23.54 -25.86
C ARG A 285 15.01 25.07 -25.71
N GLY A 286 16.10 25.71 -25.26
CA GLY A 286 16.17 27.16 -25.03
C GLY A 286 16.88 27.96 -26.12
N SER A 287 17.19 27.38 -27.28
CA SER A 287 17.81 28.08 -28.40
C SER A 287 17.38 27.48 -29.74
N GLU A 288 16.10 27.61 -30.10
CA GLU A 288 15.75 27.69 -31.51
C GLU A 288 16.09 29.12 -31.97
N LEU A 289 17.25 29.23 -32.63
CA LEU A 289 17.64 30.40 -33.41
C LEU A 289 16.72 30.52 -34.61
N ASP A 290 15.99 31.64 -34.69
CA ASP A 290 15.42 32.14 -35.92
C ASP A 290 16.53 32.50 -36.92
N SER A 291 16.32 32.07 -38.16
CA SER A 291 16.85 32.62 -39.43
C SER A 291 18.34 32.47 -39.79
N ALA A 292 18.57 31.63 -40.81
CA ALA A 292 19.37 31.85 -42.03
C ALA A 292 20.71 32.64 -41.95
N HIS A 293 21.84 31.91 -41.96
CA HIS A 293 22.88 31.91 -43.01
C HIS A 293 24.08 31.04 -42.58
N PRO A 294 24.85 30.46 -43.53
CA PRO A 294 25.98 29.58 -43.22
C PRO A 294 27.28 30.39 -43.20
N ASP A 295 27.85 30.62 -42.03
CA ASP A 295 29.32 30.60 -41.87
C ASP A 295 29.74 30.55 -40.41
N ASP A 296 30.85 29.85 -40.21
CA ASP A 296 31.86 30.02 -39.19
C ASP A 296 31.64 29.63 -37.70
N SER A 297 32.44 28.63 -37.33
CA SER A 297 33.38 28.65 -36.19
C SER A 297 32.89 28.43 -34.76
N LEU A 298 33.05 27.16 -34.33
CA LEU A 298 33.79 26.74 -33.13
C LEU A 298 33.51 27.46 -31.80
N VAL A 299 32.85 26.77 -30.85
CA VAL A 299 33.46 26.55 -29.53
C VAL A 299 33.18 25.12 -29.06
N LYS A 300 34.25 24.34 -29.06
CA LYS A 300 34.38 23.03 -28.42
C LYS A 300 34.24 23.18 -26.91
N LEU A 301 33.44 22.33 -26.26
CA LEU A 301 33.66 21.95 -24.87
C LEU A 301 34.20 20.51 -24.87
N ASN A 302 35.48 20.42 -24.49
CA ASN A 302 36.26 19.19 -24.43
C ASN A 302 35.62 18.18 -23.46
N ASN A 303 35.42 16.96 -23.94
CA ASN A 303 35.28 15.77 -23.12
C ASN A 303 36.64 15.45 -22.48
N GLU A 304 36.85 15.84 -21.23
CA GLU A 304 37.95 15.32 -20.42
C GLU A 304 37.45 14.30 -19.39
N LYS A 305 37.82 13.04 -19.69
CA LYS A 305 38.02 11.86 -18.84
C LYS A 305 37.81 12.07 -17.33
N VAL A 306 36.71 11.54 -16.79
CA VAL A 306 36.58 11.30 -15.34
C VAL A 306 37.29 10.00 -15.00
N SER A 307 38.44 10.08 -14.31
CA SER A 307 39.14 8.93 -13.76
C SER A 307 38.51 8.49 -12.44
N LEU A 308 37.99 7.26 -12.38
CA LEU A 308 37.62 6.60 -11.13
C LEU A 308 38.90 6.20 -10.37
N THR A 309 39.11 6.77 -9.18
CA THR A 309 40.11 6.27 -8.24
C THR A 309 39.39 5.39 -7.22
N VAL A 310 39.63 4.08 -7.29
CA VAL A 310 39.26 3.14 -6.24
C VAL A 310 40.21 3.39 -5.07
N LEU A 311 39.68 3.79 -3.92
CA LEU A 311 40.45 3.84 -2.69
C LEU A 311 40.48 2.44 -2.08
N ASP A 312 41.66 1.83 -2.08
CA ASP A 312 41.94 0.59 -1.36
C ASP A 312 41.68 0.78 0.15
N VAL A 313 40.90 -0.13 0.72
CA VAL A 313 40.67 -0.23 2.16
C VAL A 313 41.84 -1.01 2.76
N PRO A 314 42.59 -0.46 3.73
CA PRO A 314 43.65 -1.23 4.39
C PRO A 314 43.06 -2.33 5.27
N PRO A 315 43.76 -3.47 5.43
CA PRO A 315 43.25 -4.60 6.18
C PRO A 315 43.10 -4.24 7.65
N GLN A 316 41.93 -4.53 8.23
CA GLN A 316 41.74 -4.48 9.67
C GLN A 316 42.61 -5.58 10.29
N GLY A 317 43.63 -5.16 11.04
CA GLY A 317 44.46 -6.04 11.86
C GLY A 317 43.70 -6.52 13.10
N VAL A 318 43.93 -7.79 13.42
CA VAL A 318 43.51 -8.54 14.61
C VAL A 318 43.99 -7.90 15.90
#